data_AF-A0A2H1L0B4-F1
#
_entry.id   AF-A0A2H1L0B4-F1
#
_cell.length_a   1.000
_cell.length_b   1.000
_cell.length_c   1.000
_cell.angle_alpha   90.00
_cell.angle_beta   90.00
_cell.angle_gamma   90.00
#
_symmetry.space_group_name_H-M   'P 1'
#
loop_
_entity.id
_entity.type
_entity.pdbx_description
1 polymer ?
#
loop_
_entity_poly.entity_id
_entity_poly.type
_entity_poly.pdbx_seq_one_letter_code
_entity_poly.pdbx_strand_id
1 'polypeptide(L)'
;RKGTITEVIVHDGKQSMKIAFFNQYWLEKSLKPGLTVVFGGKVESFRGQLTLASPVWLNRTEDDHEWTPEDLNSPFPIYPAVKGIAQSRLWSSIKTLLTVAGDEEFEDPLPKGLREAHELPDLRTALEDMHRPRKIEDVERARLRWKWEEALALQTEFASRKATLAAEKATPLLTQGAKSRRFDDDPAPAR
;
A
#
# COMPACT_ATOMS: atom_id res chain seq x y z
N ARG A 1 -28.64 17.33 -19.98
CA ARG A 1 -28.79 15.99 -20.60
C ARG A 1 -29.19 15.02 -19.50
N LYS A 2 -30.21 14.15 -19.69
CA LYS A 2 -30.57 13.12 -18.71
C LYS A 2 -29.44 12.10 -18.65
N GLY A 3 -28.84 11.89 -17.47
CA GLY A 3 -27.82 10.85 -17.27
C GLY A 3 -28.46 9.46 -17.32
N THR A 4 -27.66 8.45 -17.66
CA THR A 4 -28.09 7.04 -17.61
C THR A 4 -27.64 6.42 -16.29
N ILE A 5 -28.40 5.45 -15.79
CA ILE A 5 -28.05 4.68 -14.60
C ILE A 5 -28.11 3.20 -15.00
N THR A 6 -27.00 2.49 -14.81
CA THR A 6 -26.94 1.03 -14.95
C THR A 6 -26.94 0.45 -13.54
N GLU A 7 -27.93 -0.37 -13.20
CA GLU A 7 -27.98 -1.08 -11.93
C GLU A 7 -27.42 -2.50 -12.10
N VAL A 8 -26.53 -2.89 -11.19
CA VAL A 8 -25.94 -4.23 -11.15
C VAL A 8 -26.24 -4.81 -9.78
N ILE A 9 -26.78 -6.02 -9.75
CA ILE A 9 -26.99 -6.76 -8.50
C ILE A 9 -25.88 -7.78 -8.38
N VAL A 10 -25.09 -7.69 -7.32
CA VAL A 10 -24.04 -8.66 -6.99
C VAL A 10 -24.47 -9.49 -5.80
N HIS A 11 -23.98 -10.73 -5.72
CA HIS A 11 -24.26 -11.65 -4.63
C HIS A 11 -22.96 -12.31 -4.16
N ASP A 12 -22.71 -12.31 -2.87
CA ASP A 12 -21.49 -12.88 -2.26
C ASP A 12 -21.67 -14.34 -1.77
N GLY A 13 -22.83 -14.94 -2.05
CA GLY A 13 -23.21 -16.27 -1.56
C GLY A 13 -24.17 -16.22 -0.36
N LYS A 14 -24.24 -15.08 0.36
CA LYS A 14 -25.10 -14.90 1.53
C LYS A 14 -26.09 -13.75 1.34
N GLN A 15 -25.66 -12.66 0.74
CA GLN A 15 -26.43 -11.43 0.58
C GLN A 15 -26.26 -10.83 -0.81
N SER A 16 -27.29 -10.11 -1.25
CA SER A 16 -27.25 -9.33 -2.48
C SER A 16 -27.04 -7.85 -2.17
N MET A 17 -26.24 -7.17 -2.99
CA MET A 17 -26.06 -5.72 -2.96
C MET A 17 -26.38 -5.12 -4.32
N LYS A 18 -27.10 -3.99 -4.33
CA LYS A 18 -27.35 -3.23 -5.55
C LYS A 18 -26.28 -2.15 -5.71
N ILE A 19 -25.58 -2.15 -6.83
CA ILE A 19 -24.56 -1.16 -7.19
C ILE A 19 -25.07 -0.36 -8.39
N ALA A 20 -25.08 0.96 -8.25
CA ALA A 20 -25.52 1.86 -9.32
C ALA A 20 -24.32 2.53 -10.01
N PHE A 21 -24.27 2.46 -11.34
CA PHE A 21 -23.25 3.09 -12.16
C PHE A 21 -23.87 4.22 -12.98
N PHE A 22 -23.37 5.44 -12.81
CA PHE A 22 -23.87 6.62 -13.51
C PHE A 22 -23.09 6.87 -14.81
N ASN A 23 -23.80 7.07 -15.92
CA ASN A 23 -23.25 7.35 -17.25
C ASN A 23 -22.29 6.27 -17.80
N GLN A 24 -22.39 5.03 -17.32
CA GLN A 24 -21.57 3.89 -17.75
C GLN A 24 -22.42 2.81 -18.44
N TYR A 25 -23.12 3.19 -19.52
CA TYR A 25 -24.02 2.27 -20.24
C TYR A 25 -23.30 1.05 -20.83
N TRP A 26 -21.99 1.17 -21.12
CA TRP A 26 -21.17 0.08 -21.68
C TRP A 26 -21.12 -1.15 -20.75
N LEU A 27 -21.32 -0.97 -19.44
CA LEU A 27 -21.35 -2.05 -18.47
C LEU A 27 -22.44 -3.08 -18.74
N GLU A 28 -23.56 -2.70 -19.37
CA GLU A 28 -24.64 -3.65 -19.71
C GLU A 28 -24.18 -4.72 -20.72
N LYS A 29 -23.20 -4.37 -21.56
CA LYS A 29 -22.59 -5.31 -22.52
C LYS A 29 -21.53 -6.19 -21.85
N SER A 30 -20.78 -5.64 -20.90
CA SER A 30 -19.65 -6.33 -20.28
C SER A 30 -20.03 -7.17 -19.05
N LEU A 31 -20.97 -6.70 -18.23
CA LEU A 31 -21.44 -7.40 -17.03
C LEU A 31 -22.62 -8.30 -17.39
N LYS A 32 -22.34 -9.58 -17.66
CA LYS A 32 -23.36 -10.60 -17.91
C LYS A 32 -23.64 -11.42 -16.64
N PRO A 33 -24.90 -11.87 -16.43
CA PRO A 33 -25.21 -12.78 -15.33
C PRO A 33 -24.29 -14.01 -15.33
N GLY A 34 -23.82 -14.40 -14.14
CA GLY A 34 -22.87 -15.51 -13.97
C GLY A 34 -21.39 -15.09 -13.98
N LEU A 35 -21.07 -13.84 -14.28
CA LEU A 35 -19.70 -13.32 -14.21
C LEU A 35 -19.28 -13.07 -12.75
N THR A 36 -18.14 -13.63 -12.34
CA THR A 36 -17.52 -13.30 -11.05
C THR A 36 -16.83 -11.95 -11.14
N VAL A 37 -17.24 -11.01 -10.29
CA VAL A 37 -16.75 -9.63 -10.31
C VAL A 37 -16.29 -9.18 -8.93
N VAL A 38 -15.23 -8.37 -8.92
CA VAL A 38 -14.70 -7.72 -7.73
C VAL A 38 -14.88 -6.22 -7.91
N PHE A 39 -15.67 -5.61 -7.03
CA PHE A 39 -15.88 -4.17 -7.00
C PHE A 39 -15.22 -3.55 -5.77
N GLY A 40 -14.41 -2.53 -6.00
CA GLY A 40 -13.88 -1.66 -4.95
C GLY A 40 -14.70 -0.38 -4.86
N GLY A 41 -14.95 0.12 -3.65
CA GLY A 41 -15.69 1.36 -3.45
C GLY A 41 -16.03 1.56 -1.99
N LYS A 42 -16.58 2.73 -1.67
CA LYS A 42 -17.06 3.01 -0.31
C LYS A 42 -18.47 2.47 -0.15
N VAL A 43 -18.70 1.66 0.89
CA VAL A 43 -20.05 1.19 1.23
C VAL A 43 -20.86 2.35 1.80
N GLU A 44 -22.04 2.59 1.23
CA GLU A 44 -23.00 3.61 1.67
C GLU A 44 -24.41 3.03 1.74
N SER A 45 -25.32 3.72 2.43
CA SER A 45 -26.73 3.36 2.49
C SER A 45 -27.55 4.38 1.69
N PHE A 46 -28.31 3.92 0.72
CA PHE A 46 -29.25 4.74 -0.06
C PHE A 46 -30.66 4.16 0.06
N ARG A 47 -31.60 4.95 0.57
CA ARG A 47 -32.99 4.53 0.81
C ARG A 47 -33.11 3.22 1.61
N GLY A 48 -32.22 3.04 2.59
CA GLY A 48 -32.20 1.86 3.46
C GLY A 48 -31.56 0.61 2.85
N GLN A 49 -30.97 0.70 1.65
CA GLN A 49 -30.24 -0.39 1.02
C GLN A 49 -28.75 -0.06 0.93
N LEU A 50 -27.90 -1.05 1.23
CA LEU A 50 -26.45 -0.92 1.02
C LEU A 50 -26.13 -0.82 -0.47
N THR A 51 -25.19 0.05 -0.80
CA THR A 51 -24.66 0.26 -2.14
C THR A 51 -23.19 0.65 -2.09
N LEU A 52 -22.52 0.66 -3.23
CA LEU A 52 -21.15 1.16 -3.36
C LEU A 52 -21.15 2.53 -4.03
N ALA A 53 -20.56 3.50 -3.36
CA ALA A 53 -20.23 4.80 -3.92
C ALA A 53 -18.93 4.72 -4.71
N SER A 54 -18.93 5.36 -5.88
CA SER A 54 -17.81 5.36 -6.85
C SER A 54 -17.23 3.95 -7.10
N PRO A 55 -18.07 2.97 -7.50
CA PRO A 55 -17.62 1.60 -7.70
C PRO A 55 -16.60 1.50 -8.83
N VAL A 56 -15.52 0.75 -8.58
CA VAL A 56 -14.46 0.42 -9.53
C VAL A 56 -14.45 -1.08 -9.75
N TRP A 57 -14.52 -1.51 -11.00
CA TRP A 57 -14.38 -2.93 -11.36
C TRP A 57 -12.90 -3.32 -11.34
N LEU A 58 -12.47 -4.05 -10.31
CA LEU A 58 -11.06 -4.37 -10.06
C LEU A 58 -10.57 -5.54 -10.93
N ASN A 59 -11.40 -6.57 -11.12
CA ASN A 59 -11.04 -7.75 -11.89
C ASN A 59 -11.48 -7.69 -13.37
N ARG A 60 -11.40 -6.51 -13.99
CA ARG A 60 -11.82 -6.33 -15.39
C ARG A 60 -10.77 -6.95 -16.34
N THR A 61 -11.20 -7.87 -17.21
CA THR A 61 -10.36 -8.63 -18.14
C THR A 61 -10.08 -7.88 -19.45
N GLU A 62 -9.64 -6.62 -19.38
CA GLU A 62 -9.33 -5.85 -20.59
C GLU A 62 -7.92 -6.09 -21.15
N ASP A 63 -7.04 -6.71 -20.37
CA ASP A 63 -5.61 -6.80 -20.67
C ASP A 63 -5.12 -8.27 -20.81
N ASP A 64 -5.93 -9.16 -21.39
CA ASP A 64 -5.65 -10.61 -21.58
C ASP A 64 -5.28 -11.38 -20.30
N HIS A 65 -5.55 -10.78 -19.13
CA HIS A 65 -5.27 -11.40 -17.85
C HIS A 65 -6.39 -12.35 -17.42
N GLU A 66 -6.04 -13.62 -17.23
CA GLU A 66 -6.93 -14.62 -16.64
C GLU A 66 -6.90 -14.57 -15.11
N TRP A 67 -8.06 -14.26 -14.52
CA TRP A 67 -8.25 -14.29 -13.07
C TRP A 67 -8.43 -15.73 -12.59
N THR A 68 -7.54 -16.18 -11.71
CA THR A 68 -7.69 -17.49 -11.07
C THR A 68 -8.60 -17.41 -9.84
N PRO A 69 -9.22 -18.53 -9.40
CA PRO A 69 -9.94 -18.55 -8.14
C PRO A 69 -9.09 -18.11 -6.94
N GLU A 70 -7.78 -18.36 -6.98
CA GLU A 70 -6.85 -17.90 -5.94
C GLU A 70 -6.73 -16.37 -5.94
N ASP A 71 -6.56 -15.75 -7.12
CA ASP A 71 -6.51 -14.28 -7.25
C ASP A 71 -7.80 -13.63 -6.72
N LEU A 72 -8.97 -14.22 -6.99
CA LEU A 72 -10.27 -13.68 -6.60
C LEU A 72 -10.60 -13.84 -5.11
N ASN A 73 -10.03 -14.85 -4.45
CA ASN A 73 -10.24 -15.11 -3.02
C ASN A 73 -9.16 -14.47 -2.13
N SER A 74 -8.19 -13.80 -2.73
CA SER A 74 -7.08 -13.14 -2.04
C SER A 74 -7.35 -11.65 -1.84
N PRO A 75 -6.68 -10.98 -0.87
CA PRO A 75 -6.76 -9.54 -0.74
C PRO A 75 -6.30 -8.83 -2.03
N PHE A 76 -7.09 -7.87 -2.51
CA PHE A 76 -6.76 -7.08 -3.69
C PHE A 76 -5.94 -5.84 -3.30
N PRO A 77 -4.72 -5.66 -3.83
CA PRO A 77 -3.99 -4.41 -3.64
C PRO A 77 -4.68 -3.30 -4.44
N ILE A 78 -4.79 -2.12 -3.81
CA ILE A 78 -5.35 -0.93 -4.43
C ILE A 78 -4.24 0.07 -4.67
N TYR A 79 -4.02 0.43 -5.93
CA TYR A 79 -2.99 1.36 -6.33
C TYR A 79 -3.55 2.78 -6.44
N PRO A 80 -2.74 3.82 -6.16
CA PRO A 80 -3.11 5.19 -6.48
C PRO A 80 -3.60 5.31 -7.93
N ALA A 81 -4.67 6.08 -8.14
CA ALA A 81 -5.28 6.20 -9.46
C ALA A 81 -4.34 6.95 -10.44
N VAL A 82 -4.03 6.31 -11.56
CA VAL A 82 -3.27 6.92 -12.66
C VAL A 82 -4.19 7.15 -13.85
N LYS A 83 -4.21 8.37 -14.38
CA LYS A 83 -5.09 8.74 -15.49
C LYS A 83 -4.83 7.85 -16.71
N GLY A 84 -5.88 7.19 -17.19
CA GLY A 84 -5.81 6.33 -18.37
C GLY A 84 -5.27 4.92 -18.11
N ILE A 85 -4.96 4.55 -16.86
CA ILE A 85 -4.51 3.20 -16.50
C ILE A 85 -5.54 2.57 -15.56
N ALA A 86 -6.06 1.42 -15.96
CA ALA A 86 -6.95 0.62 -15.12
C ALA A 86 -6.19 -0.04 -13.97
N GLN A 87 -6.86 -0.26 -12.83
CA GLN A 87 -6.28 -0.99 -11.69
C GLN A 87 -5.86 -2.42 -12.08
N SER A 88 -6.67 -3.10 -12.90
CA SER A 88 -6.36 -4.44 -13.45
C SER A 88 -5.03 -4.47 -14.20
N ARG A 89 -4.73 -3.41 -14.96
CA ARG A 89 -3.50 -3.29 -15.74
C ARG A 89 -2.27 -3.10 -14.86
N LEU A 90 -2.36 -2.28 -13.81
CA LEU A 90 -1.27 -2.13 -12.84
C LEU A 90 -1.02 -3.46 -12.13
N TRP A 91 -2.10 -4.12 -11.70
CA TRP A 91 -2.03 -5.41 -11.04
C TRP A 91 -1.36 -6.46 -11.92
N SER A 92 -1.80 -6.62 -13.18
CA SER A 92 -1.23 -7.62 -14.11
C SER A 92 0.22 -7.30 -14.47
N SER A 93 0.56 -6.03 -14.65
CA SER A 93 1.93 -5.60 -14.94
C SER A 93 2.86 -5.96 -13.78
N ILE A 94 2.48 -5.65 -12.54
CA ILE A 94 3.28 -5.95 -11.35
C ILE A 94 3.42 -7.46 -11.17
N LYS A 95 2.34 -8.23 -11.34
CA LYS A 95 2.37 -9.70 -11.29
C LYS A 95 3.36 -10.27 -12.30
N THR A 96 3.32 -9.79 -13.54
CA THR A 96 4.26 -10.22 -14.59
C THR A 96 5.70 -9.87 -14.22
N LEU A 97 5.95 -8.64 -13.77
CA LEU A 97 7.29 -8.20 -13.38
C LEU A 97 7.88 -9.04 -12.24
N LEU A 98 7.11 -9.31 -11.17
CA LEU A 98 7.57 -10.15 -10.06
C LEU A 98 7.84 -11.59 -10.49
N THR A 99 7.08 -12.10 -11.47
CA THR A 99 7.24 -13.45 -12.01
C THR A 99 8.49 -13.59 -12.87
N VAL A 100 8.83 -12.57 -13.67
CA VAL A 100 9.95 -12.64 -14.62
C VAL A 100 11.29 -12.17 -14.05
N ALA A 101 11.27 -11.34 -13.00
CA ALA A 101 12.48 -10.83 -12.38
C ALA A 101 13.29 -11.97 -11.72
N GLY A 102 14.57 -12.06 -12.06
CA GLY A 102 15.51 -13.03 -11.46
C GLY A 102 15.89 -12.67 -10.03
N ASP A 103 16.47 -13.62 -9.30
CA ASP A 103 16.81 -13.45 -7.88
C ASP A 103 17.86 -12.36 -7.63
N GLU A 104 18.69 -12.06 -8.63
CA GLU A 104 19.66 -10.98 -8.62
C GLU A 104 19.03 -9.59 -8.45
N GLU A 105 17.78 -9.40 -8.86
CA GLU A 105 17.03 -8.14 -8.69
C GLU A 105 16.55 -7.94 -7.25
N PHE A 106 16.69 -8.95 -6.39
CA PHE A 106 16.18 -8.97 -5.02
C PHE A 106 17.29 -9.13 -3.98
N GLU A 107 18.47 -8.56 -4.24
CA GLU A 107 19.51 -8.44 -3.21
C GLU A 107 18.95 -7.69 -2.00
N ASP A 108 18.91 -8.36 -0.85
CA ASP A 108 18.23 -7.84 0.32
C ASP A 108 19.09 -6.79 1.04
N PRO A 109 18.65 -5.53 1.17
CA PRO A 109 19.39 -4.51 1.90
C PRO A 109 19.43 -4.78 3.41
N LEU A 110 18.50 -5.60 3.93
CA LEU A 110 18.53 -6.01 5.32
C LEU A 110 19.50 -7.19 5.52
N PRO A 111 20.50 -7.05 6.42
CA PRO A 111 21.40 -8.15 6.74
C PRO A 111 20.63 -9.39 7.18
N LYS A 112 21.06 -10.57 6.68
CA LYS A 112 20.40 -11.85 6.96
C LYS A 112 20.14 -12.09 8.45
N GLY A 113 21.14 -11.84 9.31
CA GLY A 113 21.00 -12.03 10.76
C GLY A 113 19.96 -11.11 11.41
N LEU A 114 19.77 -9.89 10.87
CA LEU A 114 18.74 -8.96 11.35
C LEU A 114 17.34 -9.45 10.96
N ARG A 115 17.18 -9.96 9.73
CA ARG A 115 15.91 -10.54 9.28
C ARG A 115 15.54 -11.77 10.11
N GLU A 116 16.48 -12.69 10.33
CA GLU A 116 16.25 -13.90 11.12
C GLU A 116 15.89 -13.58 12.57
N ALA A 117 16.58 -12.62 13.20
CA ALA A 117 16.31 -12.22 14.58
C ALA A 117 14.92 -11.58 14.80
N HIS A 118 14.37 -10.97 13.75
CA HIS A 118 13.07 -10.28 13.79
C HIS A 118 11.98 -10.97 12.96
N GLU A 119 12.24 -12.19 12.49
CA GLU A 119 11.31 -12.99 11.67
C GLU A 119 10.78 -12.23 10.44
N LEU A 120 11.64 -11.43 9.81
CA LEU A 120 11.26 -10.60 8.67
C LEU A 120 11.39 -11.40 7.35
N PRO A 121 10.41 -11.29 6.43
CA PRO A 121 10.54 -11.85 5.09
C PRO A 121 11.73 -11.22 4.34
N ASP A 122 12.27 -11.95 3.36
CA ASP A 122 13.21 -11.37 2.40
C ASP A 122 12.53 -10.35 1.49
N LEU A 123 13.34 -9.56 0.76
CA LEU A 123 12.87 -8.51 -0.14
C LEU A 123 11.83 -9.01 -1.17
N ARG A 124 12.11 -10.13 -1.85
CA ARG A 124 11.19 -10.70 -2.85
C ARG A 124 9.86 -11.08 -2.20
N THR A 125 9.91 -11.81 -1.09
CA THR A 125 8.73 -12.26 -0.35
C THR A 125 7.93 -11.07 0.16
N ALA A 126 8.56 -10.00 0.63
CA ALA A 126 7.87 -8.80 1.08
C ALA A 126 7.19 -8.02 -0.05
N LEU A 127 7.76 -8.02 -1.26
CA LEU A 127 7.13 -7.45 -2.45
C LEU A 127 5.93 -8.29 -2.90
N GLU A 128 6.10 -9.61 -2.97
CA GLU A 128 5.01 -10.57 -3.23
C GLU A 128 3.88 -10.38 -2.21
N ASP A 129 4.17 -10.35 -0.91
CA ASP A 129 3.18 -10.20 0.16
C ASP A 129 2.47 -8.83 0.10
N MET A 130 3.07 -7.77 -0.47
CA MET A 130 2.43 -6.46 -0.64
C MET A 130 1.53 -6.40 -1.88
N HIS A 131 1.91 -7.07 -2.96
CA HIS A 131 1.28 -6.97 -4.27
C HIS A 131 0.41 -8.17 -4.66
N ARG A 132 0.64 -9.33 -4.05
CA ARG A 132 -0.02 -10.61 -4.28
C ARG A 132 -0.21 -11.39 -2.95
N PRO A 133 -0.74 -10.74 -1.89
CA PRO A 133 -0.96 -11.42 -0.62
C PRO A 133 -1.93 -12.57 -0.78
N ARG A 134 -1.71 -13.67 -0.06
CA ARG A 134 -2.72 -14.74 0.04
C ARG A 134 -3.71 -14.47 1.18
N LYS A 135 -3.26 -13.73 2.19
CA LYS A 135 -4.04 -13.34 3.37
C LYS A 135 -3.56 -12.00 3.93
N ILE A 136 -4.35 -11.36 4.76
CA ILE A 136 -4.03 -10.03 5.31
C ILE A 136 -2.78 -10.07 6.18
N GLU A 137 -2.51 -11.17 6.87
CA GLU A 137 -1.33 -11.33 7.71
C GLU A 137 -0.03 -11.27 6.91
N ASP A 138 -0.04 -11.68 5.64
CA ASP A 138 1.11 -11.57 4.75
C ASP A 138 1.46 -10.08 4.52
N VAL A 139 0.44 -9.26 4.26
CA VAL A 139 0.59 -7.80 4.09
C VAL A 139 1.18 -7.15 5.35
N GLU A 140 0.70 -7.55 6.53
CA GLU A 140 1.18 -6.97 7.79
C GLU A 140 2.66 -7.31 8.06
N ARG A 141 3.09 -8.55 7.76
CA ARG A 141 4.52 -8.91 7.84
C ARG A 141 5.36 -8.12 6.86
N ALA A 142 4.92 -7.99 5.61
CA ALA A 142 5.61 -7.18 4.61
C ALA A 142 5.72 -5.72 5.07
N ARG A 143 4.63 -5.11 5.57
CA ARG A 143 4.64 -3.75 6.12
C ARG A 143 5.64 -3.59 7.26
N LEU A 144 5.71 -4.55 8.18
CA LEU A 144 6.68 -4.53 9.28
C LEU A 144 8.11 -4.53 8.73
N ARG A 145 8.41 -5.41 7.78
CA ARG A 145 9.71 -5.47 7.11
C ARG A 145 10.06 -4.14 6.42
N TRP A 146 9.13 -3.52 5.70
CA TRP A 146 9.37 -2.23 5.04
C TRP A 146 9.71 -1.11 6.02
N LYS A 147 9.07 -1.10 7.21
CA LYS A 147 9.43 -0.18 8.29
C LYS A 147 10.85 -0.41 8.78
N TRP A 148 11.30 -1.67 8.87
CA TRP A 148 12.66 -2.01 9.25
C TRP A 148 13.69 -1.57 8.21
N GLU A 149 13.41 -1.75 6.92
CA GLU A 149 14.28 -1.25 5.85
C GLU A 149 14.42 0.28 5.92
N GLU A 150 13.30 1.00 6.01
CA GLU A 150 13.31 2.47 6.12
C GLU A 150 14.06 2.94 7.37
N ALA A 151 13.83 2.28 8.51
CA ALA A 151 14.55 2.57 9.75
C ALA A 151 16.06 2.32 9.60
N LEU A 152 16.47 1.21 8.99
CA LEU A 152 17.89 0.90 8.79
C LEU A 152 18.56 1.95 7.89
N ALA A 153 17.92 2.33 6.79
CA ALA A 153 18.42 3.37 5.89
C ALA A 153 18.61 4.70 6.62
N LEU A 154 17.60 5.14 7.39
CA LEU A 154 17.65 6.37 8.16
C LEU A 154 18.72 6.34 9.27
N GLN A 155 18.81 5.24 10.02
CA GLN A 155 19.79 5.10 11.10
C GLN A 155 21.21 5.03 10.56
N THR A 156 21.42 4.40 9.40
CA THR A 156 22.74 4.35 8.74
C THR A 156 23.20 5.75 8.35
N GLU A 157 22.30 6.58 7.81
CA GLU A 157 22.60 7.97 7.50
C GLU A 157 22.90 8.79 8.76
N PHE A 158 22.16 8.62 9.85
CA PHE A 158 22.44 9.29 11.12
C PHE A 158 23.78 8.87 11.72
N ALA A 159 24.12 7.58 11.66
CA ALA A 159 25.40 7.06 12.11
C ALA A 159 26.56 7.63 11.26
N SER A 160 26.38 7.68 9.94
CA SER A 160 27.33 8.30 9.00
C SER A 160 27.59 9.77 9.35
N ARG A 161 26.54 10.58 9.49
CA ARG A 161 26.66 12.01 9.87
C ARG A 161 27.32 12.18 11.23
N LYS A 162 26.96 11.36 12.22
CA LYS A 162 27.57 11.40 13.55
C LYS A 162 29.07 11.09 13.47
N ALA A 163 29.48 10.11 12.66
CA ALA A 163 30.88 9.78 12.46
C ALA A 163 31.64 10.92 11.78
N THR A 164 31.05 11.57 10.76
CA THR A 164 31.64 12.76 10.12
C THR A 164 31.83 13.90 11.12
N LEU A 165 30.81 14.25 11.89
CA LEU A 165 30.88 15.31 12.89
C LEU A 165 31.89 14.99 14.00
N ALA A 166 32.00 13.72 14.42
CA ALA A 166 32.98 13.30 15.42
C ALA A 166 34.43 13.40 14.91
N ALA A 167 34.64 13.34 13.60
CA ALA A 167 35.95 13.56 12.98
C ALA A 167 36.31 15.05 12.87
N GLU A 168 35.35 15.96 12.96
CA GLU A 168 35.60 17.39 13.00
C GLU A 168 36.17 17.82 14.35
N LYS A 169 37.19 18.69 14.33
CA LYS A 169 37.78 19.23 15.54
C LYS A 169 36.92 20.39 16.07
N ALA A 170 36.14 20.12 17.12
CA ALA A 170 35.46 21.16 17.87
C ALA A 170 36.33 21.64 19.05
N THR A 171 36.38 22.95 19.28
CA THR A 171 36.97 23.49 20.51
C THR A 171 35.93 23.37 21.63
N PRO A 172 36.20 22.62 22.71
CA PRO A 172 35.24 22.50 23.80
C PRO A 172 35.04 23.86 24.45
N LEU A 173 33.78 24.21 24.73
CA LEU A 173 33.46 25.38 25.53
C LEU A 173 33.73 25.06 27.01
N LEU A 174 34.95 25.31 27.46
CA LEU A 174 35.41 24.95 28.81
C LEU A 174 34.80 25.81 29.93
N THR A 175 34.24 26.97 29.60
CA THR A 175 33.62 27.89 30.57
C THR A 175 32.33 28.48 30.04
N GLN A 176 31.26 28.39 30.84
CA GLN A 176 29.98 28.99 30.52
C GLN A 176 30.02 30.51 30.75
N GLY A 177 29.82 31.29 29.68
CA GLY A 177 29.80 32.75 29.74
C GLY A 177 28.64 33.29 30.59
N ALA A 178 28.77 34.54 31.07
CA ALA A 178 27.75 35.18 31.91
C ALA A 178 26.36 35.24 31.25
N LYS A 179 26.29 35.31 29.92
CA LYS A 179 25.03 35.30 29.15
C LYS A 179 24.34 33.93 29.16
N SER A 180 25.10 32.84 29.08
CA SER A 180 24.54 31.48 29.15
C SER A 180 24.08 31.14 30.56
N ARG A 181 24.84 31.52 31.60
CA ARG A 181 24.40 31.39 32.99
C ARG A 181 23.09 32.13 33.25
N ARG A 182 23.00 33.39 32.80
CA ARG A 182 21.78 34.18 32.91
C ARG A 182 20.58 33.56 32.18
N PHE A 183 20.79 32.83 31.08
CA PHE A 183 19.71 32.15 30.35
C PHE A 183 19.20 30.91 31.09
N ASP A 184 20.11 30.11 31.68
CA ASP A 184 19.73 28.92 32.46
C ASP A 184 19.12 29.29 33.82
N ASP A 185 19.57 30.41 34.41
CA ASP A 185 19.10 30.94 35.71
C ASP A 185 17.79 31.75 35.59
N ASP A 186 17.26 31.99 34.39
CA ASP A 186 15.99 32.69 34.17
C ASP A 186 14.85 31.67 34.15
N PRO A 187 14.09 31.48 35.25
CA PRO A 187 12.95 30.58 35.24
C PRO A 187 11.94 31.17 34.26
N ALA A 188 11.71 30.46 33.15
CA ALA A 188 10.65 30.82 32.20
C ALA A 188 9.38 31.17 32.98
N PRO A 189 8.71 32.31 32.68
CA PRO A 189 7.56 32.74 33.45
C PRO A 189 6.53 31.61 33.47
N ALA A 190 6.19 31.15 34.67
CA ALA A 190 5.18 30.13 34.88
C ALA A 190 3.89 30.56 34.13
N ARG A 191 3.48 29.75 33.16
CA ARG A 191 2.17 29.86 32.53
C ARG A 191 1.12 29.19 33.40
#